data_AF-A0A7D7WHW2-F1
#
_entry.id   AF-A0A7D7WHW2-F1
#
_cell.length_a   1.000
_cell.length_b   1.000
_cell.length_c   1.000
_cell.angle_alpha   90.00
_cell.angle_beta   90.00
_cell.angle_gamma   90.00
#
_symmetry.space_group_name_H-M   'P 1'
#
loop_
_entity.id
_entity.type
_entity.pdbx_description
1 polymer ?
#
loop_
_entity_poly.entity_id
_entity_poly.type
_entity_poly.pdbx_seq_one_letter_code
_entity_poly.pdbx_strand_id
1 'polypeptide(L)'
;MRNPLPVRRGSARGGRAREQSDAARPRVGDVVVAPLSDLHPTQSTLGFDEICSKLGRYTLGKNAPEAKGRSDPRTRTKTAVIGPGSQLYLTDGHHTFTTLAEMADGGPDARVKLRLVADLSDATPDVFWATMRRHGWTHLKDAEGRTIAPADLPASLALADFGDDELRSLLYFARGIGYRSTDVPFQEFHWAEWLRTETDIDLRIRHEHDAYLDLVERVTRAQASLRPDARISGDLTAADLGALPRWNDGAAKGEGAFGRLSAPYESPRPGRLAYALEFRQLHGIHPAHRGPEHAHRS
;
A
#
# COMPACT_ATOMS: atom_id res chain seq x y z
N MET A 1 43.82 30.12 21.85
CA MET A 1 43.97 28.88 22.63
C MET A 1 42.58 28.28 22.87
N ARG A 2 42.19 27.28 22.08
CA ARG A 2 41.03 26.40 22.31
C ARG A 2 41.44 25.01 21.82
N ASN A 3 41.40 24.03 22.71
CA ASN A 3 41.79 22.64 22.46
C ASN A 3 40.96 22.00 21.33
N PRO A 4 41.58 21.20 20.44
CA PRO A 4 40.84 20.28 19.58
C PRO A 4 40.38 19.05 20.39
N LEU A 5 39.14 18.62 20.13
CA LEU A 5 38.53 17.41 20.71
C LEU A 5 39.26 16.13 20.26
N PRO A 6 39.36 15.09 21.11
CA PRO A 6 40.18 13.92 20.83
C PRO A 6 39.53 12.97 19.80
N VAL A 7 40.33 12.61 18.80
CA VAL A 7 40.07 11.50 17.87
C VAL A 7 40.06 10.19 18.67
N ARG A 8 38.89 9.58 18.86
CA ARG A 8 38.77 8.23 19.40
C ARG A 8 39.15 7.22 18.31
N ARG A 9 40.30 6.56 18.49
CA ARG A 9 40.64 5.30 17.80
C ARG A 9 39.67 4.21 18.27
N GLY A 10 38.72 3.84 17.42
CA GLY A 10 37.86 2.68 17.58
C GLY A 10 38.57 1.42 17.07
N SER A 11 38.84 0.52 18.00
CA SER A 11 39.35 -0.84 17.80
C SER A 11 38.61 -1.59 16.68
N ALA A 12 39.38 -2.20 15.78
CA ALA A 12 38.92 -3.27 14.91
C ALA A 12 38.41 -4.42 15.80
N ARG A 13 37.08 -4.57 15.89
CA ARG A 13 36.45 -5.80 16.39
C ARG A 13 36.22 -6.72 15.22
N GLY A 14 36.87 -7.87 15.30
CA GLY A 14 36.77 -8.96 14.34
C GLY A 14 35.34 -9.35 14.02
N GLY A 15 35.15 -9.81 12.79
CA GLY A 15 33.90 -10.35 12.30
C GLY A 15 33.39 -11.43 13.25
N ARG A 16 32.22 -11.18 13.83
CA ARG A 16 31.38 -12.28 14.31
C ARG A 16 30.84 -12.96 13.06
N ALA A 17 31.40 -14.12 12.73
CA ALA A 17 30.67 -15.11 11.97
C ALA A 17 29.31 -15.27 12.66
N ARG A 18 28.23 -14.96 11.94
CA ARG A 18 26.88 -15.28 12.39
C ARG A 18 26.86 -16.80 12.53
N GLU A 19 26.80 -17.30 13.77
CA GLU A 19 26.29 -18.65 14.02
C GLU A 19 24.88 -18.69 13.42
N GLN A 20 24.77 -19.26 12.23
CA GLN A 20 23.49 -19.71 11.71
C GLN A 20 23.08 -20.86 12.63
N SER A 21 22.23 -20.55 13.60
CA SER A 21 21.47 -21.57 14.32
C SER A 21 20.82 -22.48 13.28
N ASP A 22 20.87 -23.78 13.53
CA ASP A 22 20.28 -24.89 12.76
C ASP A 22 18.73 -24.86 12.77
N ALA A 23 18.15 -23.67 12.70
CA ALA A 23 16.72 -23.46 12.64
C ALA A 23 16.23 -24.05 11.32
N ALA A 24 15.30 -25.00 11.42
CA ALA A 24 14.64 -25.59 10.27
C ALA A 24 14.18 -24.49 9.31
N ARG A 25 14.54 -24.63 8.03
CA ARG A 25 14.18 -23.69 6.97
C ARG A 25 12.66 -23.45 7.00
N PRO A 26 12.20 -22.19 6.97
CA PRO A 26 10.77 -21.87 6.94
C PRO A 26 10.07 -22.55 5.77
N ARG A 27 8.86 -23.07 6.01
CA ARG A 27 8.04 -23.78 5.01
C ARG A 27 6.81 -22.98 4.63
N VAL A 28 6.22 -23.32 3.50
CA VAL A 28 4.90 -22.80 3.10
C VAL A 28 3.88 -23.04 4.22
N GLY A 29 3.11 -22.01 4.55
CA GLY A 29 2.14 -22.00 5.64
C GLY A 29 2.68 -21.45 6.96
N ASP A 30 4.00 -21.47 7.18
CA ASP A 30 4.62 -20.93 8.39
C ASP A 30 4.43 -19.42 8.48
N VAL A 31 4.33 -18.92 9.72
CA VAL A 31 4.39 -17.49 10.02
C VAL A 31 5.80 -17.16 10.50
N VAL A 32 6.54 -16.38 9.71
CA VAL A 32 7.87 -15.90 10.04
C VAL A 32 7.81 -14.45 10.54
N VAL A 33 8.84 -14.06 11.29
CA VAL A 33 9.05 -12.67 11.71
C VAL A 33 10.32 -12.15 11.07
N ALA A 34 10.24 -11.09 10.29
CA ALA A 34 11.36 -10.47 9.59
C ALA A 34 11.35 -8.94 9.78
N PRO A 35 12.52 -8.27 9.78
CA PRO A 35 12.57 -6.82 9.67
C PRO A 35 12.06 -6.36 8.29
N LEU A 36 11.56 -5.13 8.20
CA LEU A 36 11.11 -4.57 6.92
C LEU A 36 12.23 -4.50 5.87
N SER A 37 13.47 -4.30 6.29
CA SER A 37 14.66 -4.28 5.42
C SER A 37 14.96 -5.61 4.74
N ASP A 38 14.43 -6.72 5.24
CA ASP A 38 14.59 -8.03 4.61
C ASP A 38 13.50 -8.31 3.55
N LEU A 39 12.57 -7.37 3.31
CA LEU A 39 11.43 -7.57 2.41
C LEU A 39 11.64 -6.86 1.08
N HIS A 40 11.46 -7.61 -0.01
CA HIS A 40 11.45 -7.08 -1.36
C HIS A 40 10.00 -6.76 -1.78
N PRO A 41 9.68 -5.50 -2.12
CA PRO A 41 8.41 -5.12 -2.73
C PRO A 41 8.11 -5.89 -4.02
N THR A 42 6.84 -5.97 -4.38
CA THR A 42 6.36 -6.63 -5.62
C THR A 42 5.39 -5.74 -6.39
N GLN A 43 5.29 -4.48 -6.00
CA GLN A 43 4.63 -3.38 -6.69
C GLN A 43 5.57 -2.17 -6.63
N SER A 44 5.53 -1.29 -7.61
CA SER A 44 6.35 -0.05 -7.63
C SER A 44 5.59 1.20 -7.21
N THR A 45 4.28 1.08 -6.98
CA THR A 45 3.42 2.22 -6.67
C THR A 45 2.61 1.99 -5.42
N LEU A 46 2.21 3.07 -4.76
CA LEU A 46 1.26 3.09 -3.65
C LEU A 46 0.29 4.24 -3.89
N GLY A 47 -0.95 4.12 -3.41
CA GLY A 47 -1.76 5.31 -3.16
C GLY A 47 -1.26 6.06 -1.91
N PHE A 48 -0.62 7.21 -2.07
CA PHE A 48 -0.03 7.98 -0.97
C PHE A 48 -1.08 8.56 -0.01
N ASP A 49 -2.30 8.88 -0.47
CA ASP A 49 -3.36 9.32 0.44
C ASP A 49 -3.80 8.20 1.40
N GLU A 50 -3.67 6.92 1.02
CA GLU A 50 -3.89 5.80 1.95
C GLU A 50 -2.81 5.78 3.04
N ILE A 51 -1.54 6.06 2.68
CA ILE A 51 -0.44 6.18 3.64
C ILE A 51 -0.70 7.35 4.58
N CYS A 52 -1.02 8.53 4.05
CA CYS A 52 -1.34 9.73 4.84
C CYS A 52 -2.55 9.49 5.75
N SER A 53 -3.60 8.83 5.25
CA SER A 53 -4.77 8.44 6.04
C SER A 53 -4.40 7.52 7.22
N LYS A 54 -3.49 6.57 7.01
CA LYS A 54 -3.03 5.66 8.06
C LYS A 54 -2.15 6.39 9.07
N LEU A 55 -1.16 7.17 8.61
CA LEU A 55 -0.29 7.96 9.46
C LEU A 55 -1.10 8.94 10.30
N GLY A 56 -2.00 9.72 9.70
CA GLY A 56 -2.88 10.65 10.42
C GLY A 56 -3.71 9.96 11.52
N ARG A 57 -4.21 8.75 11.27
CA ARG A 57 -4.93 7.96 12.31
C ARG A 57 -4.01 7.47 13.43
N TYR A 58 -2.76 7.13 13.13
CA TYR A 58 -1.80 6.68 14.14
C TYR A 58 -1.21 7.83 14.95
N THR A 59 -0.98 9.00 14.34
CA THR A 59 -0.25 10.11 14.97
C THR A 59 -1.13 11.23 15.52
N LEU A 60 -2.29 11.51 14.92
CA LEU A 60 -3.11 12.68 15.27
C LEU A 60 -4.24 12.40 16.28
N GLY A 61 -4.44 11.14 16.67
CA GLY A 61 -5.07 10.79 17.95
C GLY A 61 -6.54 11.16 18.20
N LYS A 62 -7.31 11.70 17.24
CA LYS A 62 -8.72 12.10 17.48
C LYS A 62 -9.71 10.96 17.75
N ASN A 63 -9.34 9.70 17.47
CA ASN A 63 -10.16 8.53 17.79
C ASN A 63 -9.79 7.97 19.17
N ALA A 64 -10.76 7.89 20.07
CA ALA A 64 -10.63 7.21 21.35
C ALA A 64 -10.11 5.76 21.18
N PRO A 65 -9.35 5.22 22.15
CA PRO A 65 -8.75 3.88 22.11
C PRO A 65 -9.74 2.71 21.94
N GLU A 66 -11.05 2.96 21.90
CA GLU A 66 -12.10 1.94 21.73
C GLU A 66 -12.50 1.66 20.28
N ALA A 67 -11.90 2.32 19.28
CA ALA A 67 -12.10 1.94 17.89
C ALA A 67 -11.46 0.57 17.61
N LYS A 68 -12.27 -0.50 17.58
CA LYS A 68 -11.98 -1.75 16.86
C LYS A 68 -11.34 -1.40 15.51
N GLY A 69 -10.01 -1.47 15.40
CA GLY A 69 -9.30 -1.03 14.19
C GLY A 69 -7.93 -0.40 14.39
N ARG A 70 -7.56 0.07 15.59
CA ARG A 70 -6.17 0.45 15.93
C ARG A 70 -5.34 -0.79 16.29
N SER A 71 -5.40 -1.83 15.46
CA SER A 71 -4.46 -2.94 15.57
C SER A 71 -3.10 -2.41 15.13
N ASP A 72 -2.11 -2.49 16.01
CA ASP A 72 -0.72 -2.23 15.68
C ASP A 72 -0.36 -2.91 14.33
N PRO A 73 0.13 -2.19 13.31
CA PRO A 73 0.55 -2.78 12.04
C PRO A 73 1.43 -4.02 12.19
N ARG A 74 2.27 -4.05 13.23
CA ARG A 74 3.19 -5.16 13.58
C ARG A 74 2.44 -6.45 13.93
N THR A 75 1.19 -6.36 14.37
CA THR A 75 0.36 -7.52 14.74
C THR A 75 -0.34 -8.16 13.55
N ARG A 76 -0.43 -7.46 12.41
CA ARG A 76 -1.09 -7.97 11.20
C ARG A 76 -0.16 -8.94 10.49
N THR A 77 -0.64 -10.15 10.26
CA THR A 77 0.06 -11.12 9.42
C THR A 77 -0.23 -10.79 7.97
N LYS A 78 0.82 -10.56 7.18
CA LYS A 78 0.77 -10.35 5.74
C LYS A 78 1.36 -11.54 5.01
N THR A 79 1.35 -11.56 3.69
CA THR A 79 1.82 -12.73 2.92
C THR A 79 3.10 -12.42 2.17
N ALA A 80 3.96 -13.42 2.04
CA ALA A 80 5.18 -13.34 1.26
C ALA A 80 5.50 -14.68 0.57
N VAL A 81 6.29 -14.60 -0.50
CA VAL A 81 6.87 -15.75 -1.20
C VAL A 81 8.36 -15.77 -0.90
N ILE A 82 8.93 -16.96 -0.65
CA ILE A 82 10.39 -17.13 -0.66
C ILE A 82 10.82 -17.21 -2.12
N GLY A 83 11.61 -16.26 -2.60
CA GLY A 83 12.14 -16.22 -3.95
C GLY A 83 13.61 -16.65 -4.04
N PRO A 84 14.22 -16.53 -5.24
CA PRO A 84 15.61 -16.90 -5.50
C PRO A 84 16.57 -16.29 -4.46
N GLY A 85 17.55 -17.08 -4.02
CA GLY A 85 18.48 -16.65 -2.96
C GLY A 85 17.86 -16.56 -1.56
N SER A 86 16.68 -17.16 -1.36
CA SER A 86 15.90 -17.11 -0.10
C SER A 86 15.38 -15.71 0.30
N GLN A 87 15.34 -14.77 -0.65
CA GLN A 87 14.78 -13.44 -0.45
C GLN A 87 13.27 -13.50 -0.24
N LEU A 88 12.73 -12.75 0.73
CA LEU A 88 11.29 -12.64 0.95
C LEU A 88 10.69 -11.58 0.03
N TYR A 89 9.71 -11.96 -0.78
CA TYR A 89 8.96 -11.06 -1.66
C TYR A 89 7.55 -10.85 -1.11
N LEU A 90 7.21 -9.61 -0.78
CA LEU A 90 5.94 -9.25 -0.15
C LEU A 90 4.79 -9.39 -1.16
N THR A 91 3.72 -10.09 -0.86
CA THR A 91 2.56 -10.27 -1.79
C THR A 91 1.29 -9.58 -1.33
N ASP A 92 1.22 -9.17 -0.06
CA ASP A 92 0.20 -8.29 0.50
C ASP A 92 0.87 -7.39 1.54
N GLY A 93 0.37 -6.18 1.71
CA GLY A 93 0.68 -5.35 2.88
C GLY A 93 1.61 -4.19 2.63
N HIS A 94 1.97 -3.87 1.38
CA HIS A 94 2.87 -2.77 1.04
C HIS A 94 2.44 -1.46 1.69
N HIS A 95 1.18 -1.04 1.55
CA HIS A 95 0.69 0.16 2.27
C HIS A 95 0.76 0.06 3.80
N THR A 96 0.64 -1.13 4.37
CA THR A 96 0.66 -1.30 5.84
C THR A 96 2.09 -1.21 6.36
N PHE A 97 3.03 -1.85 5.67
CA PHE A 97 4.42 -1.91 6.05
C PHE A 97 5.20 -0.66 5.66
N THR A 98 4.86 0.00 4.55
CA THR A 98 5.36 1.35 4.26
C THR A 98 4.87 2.34 5.30
N THR A 99 3.58 2.32 5.70
CA THR A 99 3.15 3.16 6.85
C THR A 99 3.98 2.89 8.09
N LEU A 100 4.26 1.62 8.42
CA LEU A 100 5.11 1.29 9.56
C LEU A 100 6.55 1.78 9.36
N ALA A 101 7.11 1.71 8.15
CA ALA A 101 8.43 2.25 7.84
C ALA A 101 8.51 3.76 8.09
N GLU A 102 7.45 4.51 7.77
CA GLU A 102 7.37 5.97 7.94
C GLU A 102 7.04 6.43 9.37
N MET A 103 6.67 5.52 10.28
CA MET A 103 6.40 5.86 11.69
C MET A 103 7.69 6.11 12.47
N ALA A 104 7.66 7.03 13.43
CA ALA A 104 8.84 7.38 14.25
C ALA A 104 9.39 6.22 15.10
N ASP A 105 8.52 5.32 15.58
CA ASP A 105 8.90 4.08 16.29
C ASP A 105 8.98 2.86 15.35
N GLY A 106 9.00 3.12 14.04
CA GLY A 106 9.08 2.13 12.98
C GLY A 106 10.45 2.07 12.31
N GLY A 107 10.48 2.13 10.98
CA GLY A 107 11.70 2.09 10.18
C GLY A 107 12.12 0.69 9.70
N PRO A 108 13.28 0.58 9.02
CA PRO A 108 13.71 -0.64 8.33
C PRO A 108 13.86 -1.86 9.26
N ASP A 109 14.21 -1.66 10.54
CA ASP A 109 14.41 -2.74 11.49
C ASP A 109 13.10 -3.20 12.17
N ALA A 110 11.98 -2.52 11.90
CA ALA A 110 10.68 -2.89 12.46
C ALA A 110 10.30 -4.31 12.04
N ARG A 111 9.98 -5.16 13.01
CA ARG A 111 9.71 -6.57 12.77
C ARG A 111 8.22 -6.82 12.52
N VAL A 112 7.91 -7.55 11.46
CA VAL A 112 6.54 -7.83 11.02
C VAL A 112 6.31 -9.34 10.82
N LYS A 113 5.04 -9.74 10.87
CA LYS A 113 4.62 -11.14 10.70
C LYS A 113 4.23 -11.42 9.25
N LEU A 114 4.80 -12.48 8.69
CA LEU A 114 4.56 -12.91 7.32
C LEU A 114 4.17 -14.38 7.27
N ARG A 115 3.02 -14.70 6.67
CA ARG A 115 2.68 -16.06 6.27
C ARG A 115 3.30 -16.35 4.91
N LEU A 116 4.07 -17.42 4.84
CA LEU A 116 4.69 -17.86 3.59
C LEU A 116 3.66 -18.59 2.72
N VAL A 117 3.43 -18.10 1.49
CA VAL A 117 2.42 -18.68 0.57
C VAL A 117 3.01 -19.55 -0.52
N ALA A 118 4.31 -19.41 -0.79
CA ALA A 118 5.06 -20.31 -1.67
C ALA A 118 6.56 -20.26 -1.35
N ASP A 119 7.25 -21.34 -1.73
CA ASP A 119 8.70 -21.42 -1.77
C ASP A 119 9.15 -21.64 -3.21
N LEU A 120 9.83 -20.63 -3.76
CA LEU A 120 10.37 -20.57 -5.11
C LEU A 120 11.88 -20.28 -5.06
N SER A 121 12.58 -20.65 -3.98
CA SER A 121 14.01 -20.36 -3.84
C SER A 121 14.89 -20.97 -4.92
N ASP A 122 14.46 -22.10 -5.45
CA ASP A 122 15.23 -22.91 -6.40
C ASP A 122 14.84 -22.56 -7.85
N ALA A 123 13.89 -21.65 -8.04
CA ALA A 123 13.48 -21.18 -9.36
C ALA A 123 14.57 -20.28 -9.97
N THR A 124 14.75 -20.37 -11.29
CA THR A 124 15.47 -19.33 -12.02
C THR A 124 14.68 -18.01 -11.98
N PRO A 125 15.32 -16.84 -12.17
CA PRO A 125 14.61 -15.56 -12.17
C PRO A 125 13.40 -15.51 -13.13
N ASP A 126 13.52 -16.08 -14.32
CA ASP A 126 12.42 -16.11 -15.30
C ASP A 126 11.23 -16.95 -14.83
N VAL A 127 11.50 -18.13 -14.28
CA VAL A 127 10.46 -19.02 -13.73
C VAL A 127 9.81 -18.38 -12.50
N PHE A 128 10.60 -17.72 -11.64
CA PHE A 128 10.12 -16.99 -10.48
C PHE A 128 9.13 -15.89 -10.90
N TRP A 129 9.54 -14.97 -11.77
CA TRP A 129 8.70 -13.84 -12.17
C TRP A 129 7.49 -14.26 -13.01
N ALA A 130 7.61 -15.29 -13.86
CA ALA A 130 6.47 -15.86 -14.56
C ALA A 130 5.44 -16.46 -13.57
N THR A 131 5.92 -17.12 -12.51
CA THR A 131 5.06 -17.67 -11.45
C THR A 131 4.41 -16.56 -10.64
N MET A 132 5.17 -15.55 -10.20
CA MET A 132 4.63 -14.39 -9.48
C MET A 132 3.51 -13.69 -10.27
N ARG A 133 3.70 -13.49 -11.59
CA ARG A 133 2.65 -12.92 -12.45
C ARG A 133 1.42 -13.82 -12.57
N ARG A 134 1.62 -15.12 -12.83
CA ARG A 134 0.53 -16.09 -12.99
C ARG A 134 -0.36 -16.19 -11.75
N HIS A 135 0.22 -16.07 -10.56
CA HIS A 135 -0.52 -16.10 -9.30
C HIS A 135 -1.05 -14.73 -8.85
N GLY A 136 -0.79 -13.65 -9.60
CA GLY A 136 -1.18 -12.31 -9.21
C GLY A 136 -0.44 -11.83 -7.94
N TRP A 137 0.78 -12.30 -7.70
CA TRP A 137 1.61 -11.94 -6.53
C TRP A 137 2.52 -10.74 -6.76
N THR A 138 2.41 -10.09 -7.91
CA THR A 138 3.15 -8.88 -8.26
C THR A 138 2.29 -7.97 -9.13
N HIS A 139 2.48 -6.66 -8.96
CA HIS A 139 1.89 -5.61 -9.79
C HIS A 139 3.02 -4.81 -10.46
N LEU A 140 3.38 -5.20 -11.69
CA LEU A 140 4.49 -4.62 -12.45
C LEU A 140 4.03 -3.45 -13.32
N LYS A 141 3.50 -2.40 -12.68
CA LYS A 141 3.12 -1.15 -13.35
C LYS A 141 3.54 0.07 -12.54
N ASP A 142 3.94 1.13 -13.24
CA ASP A 142 4.24 2.43 -12.65
C ASP A 142 2.97 3.25 -12.33
N ALA A 143 3.16 4.49 -11.83
CA ALA A 143 2.07 5.34 -11.36
C ALA A 143 1.09 5.71 -12.48
N GLU A 144 1.57 5.77 -13.71
CA GLU A 144 0.77 6.02 -14.90
C GLU A 144 0.08 4.75 -15.43
N GLY A 145 0.38 3.57 -14.86
CA GLY A 145 -0.17 2.27 -15.26
C GLY A 145 0.59 1.59 -16.40
N ARG A 146 1.78 2.11 -16.76
CA ARG A 146 2.66 1.53 -17.79
C ARG A 146 3.40 0.33 -17.20
N THR A 147 3.57 -0.70 -18.01
CA THR A 147 4.28 -1.92 -17.59
C THR A 147 5.76 -1.62 -17.30
N ILE A 148 6.26 -2.17 -16.19
CA ILE A 148 7.68 -2.09 -15.81
C ILE A 148 8.33 -3.49 -15.78
N ALA A 149 9.66 -3.55 -15.83
CA ALA A 149 10.38 -4.80 -15.60
C ALA A 149 10.46 -5.09 -14.09
N PRO A 150 10.61 -6.36 -13.68
CA PRO A 150 10.82 -6.68 -12.26
C PRO A 150 12.07 -6.03 -11.65
N ALA A 151 13.08 -5.71 -12.47
CA ALA A 151 14.28 -5.01 -12.03
C ALA A 151 14.04 -3.54 -11.65
N ASP A 152 12.90 -2.96 -12.09
CA ASP A 152 12.50 -1.59 -11.76
C ASP A 152 11.67 -1.54 -10.46
N LEU A 153 11.44 -2.68 -9.81
CA LEU A 153 10.78 -2.70 -8.51
C LEU A 153 11.65 -2.02 -7.44
N PRO A 154 11.03 -1.33 -6.47
CA PRO A 154 11.75 -0.72 -5.36
C PRO A 154 12.54 -1.77 -4.56
N ALA A 155 13.70 -1.38 -4.04
CA ALA A 155 14.55 -2.25 -3.23
C ALA A 155 14.15 -2.24 -1.73
N SER A 156 13.28 -1.31 -1.32
CA SER A 156 12.86 -1.15 0.07
C SER A 156 11.39 -0.76 0.20
N LEU A 157 10.86 -0.83 1.42
CA LEU A 157 9.49 -0.41 1.73
C LEU A 157 9.38 1.08 2.15
N ALA A 158 10.46 1.87 2.04
CA ALA A 158 10.42 3.31 2.30
C ALA A 158 9.50 4.01 1.28
N LEU A 159 8.69 4.97 1.75
CA LEU A 159 7.71 5.66 0.90
C LEU A 159 8.37 6.37 -0.30
N ALA A 160 9.57 6.92 -0.09
CA ALA A 160 10.32 7.62 -1.12
C ALA A 160 10.73 6.76 -2.32
N ASP A 161 10.71 5.42 -2.18
CA ASP A 161 11.07 4.50 -3.26
C ASP A 161 9.87 4.10 -4.14
N PHE A 162 8.64 4.54 -3.81
CA PHE A 162 7.42 4.23 -4.57
C PHE A 162 6.91 5.43 -5.36
N GLY A 163 6.27 5.17 -6.50
CA GLY A 163 5.43 6.16 -7.17
C GLY A 163 4.06 6.33 -6.48
N ASP A 164 3.48 7.53 -6.54
CA ASP A 164 2.09 7.76 -6.12
C ASP A 164 1.11 7.42 -7.25
N ASP A 165 0.41 6.31 -7.14
CA ASP A 165 -0.77 6.04 -7.98
C ASP A 165 -1.98 6.74 -7.36
N GLU A 166 -2.30 7.93 -7.88
CA GLU A 166 -3.38 8.78 -7.40
C GLU A 166 -4.77 8.13 -7.55
N LEU A 167 -4.95 7.26 -8.55
CA LEU A 167 -6.18 6.47 -8.72
C LEU A 167 -6.26 5.35 -7.68
N ARG A 168 -5.12 4.74 -7.34
CA ARG A 168 -5.05 3.78 -6.22
C ARG A 168 -5.38 4.45 -4.88
N SER A 169 -5.00 5.70 -4.68
CA SER A 169 -5.41 6.53 -3.54
C SER A 169 -6.92 6.74 -3.51
N LEU A 170 -7.52 7.18 -4.62
CA LEU A 170 -8.97 7.35 -4.76
C LEU A 170 -9.74 6.05 -4.44
N LEU A 171 -9.26 4.92 -4.93
CA LEU A 171 -9.93 3.63 -4.77
C LEU A 171 -9.86 3.07 -3.35
N TYR A 172 -8.85 3.46 -2.56
CA TYR A 172 -8.88 3.21 -1.12
C TYR A 172 -10.13 3.82 -0.48
N PHE A 173 -10.49 5.05 -0.85
CA PHE A 173 -11.68 5.75 -0.32
C PHE A 173 -13.00 5.24 -0.90
N ALA A 174 -13.01 4.70 -2.11
CA ALA A 174 -14.18 4.08 -2.74
C ALA A 174 -14.61 2.73 -2.11
N ARG A 175 -13.70 2.07 -1.38
CA ARG A 175 -13.95 0.76 -0.76
C ARG A 175 -15.08 0.80 0.27
N GLY A 176 -16.03 -0.12 0.16
CA GLY A 176 -17.26 -0.18 0.96
C GLY A 176 -18.39 0.73 0.44
N ILE A 177 -18.14 1.50 -0.63
CA ILE A 177 -19.10 2.45 -1.21
C ILE A 177 -19.46 2.04 -2.64
N GLY A 178 -18.47 1.81 -3.49
CA GLY A 178 -18.66 1.34 -4.87
C GLY A 178 -18.40 -0.15 -5.04
N TYR A 179 -17.53 -0.73 -4.20
CA TYR A 179 -17.17 -2.14 -4.22
C TYR A 179 -16.78 -2.63 -2.82
N ARG A 180 -16.83 -3.94 -2.57
CA ARG A 180 -16.34 -4.62 -1.36
C ARG A 180 -14.98 -5.29 -1.60
N SER A 181 -14.22 -5.51 -0.53
CA SER A 181 -13.01 -6.34 -0.63
C SER A 181 -13.33 -7.76 -1.07
N THR A 182 -12.46 -8.32 -1.89
CA THR A 182 -12.49 -9.73 -2.32
C THR A 182 -11.12 -10.36 -2.07
N ASP A 183 -10.98 -11.64 -2.39
CA ASP A 183 -9.69 -12.34 -2.33
C ASP A 183 -8.82 -12.12 -3.58
N VAL A 184 -9.29 -11.31 -4.55
CA VAL A 184 -8.51 -10.94 -5.75
C VAL A 184 -7.29 -10.13 -5.31
N PRO A 185 -6.05 -10.60 -5.59
CA PRO A 185 -4.85 -9.84 -5.29
C PRO A 185 -4.83 -8.49 -6.02
N PHE A 186 -4.30 -7.45 -5.39
CA PHE A 186 -4.17 -6.12 -6.01
C PHE A 186 -5.51 -5.55 -6.55
N GLN A 187 -6.66 -5.93 -5.96
CA GLN A 187 -8.01 -5.56 -6.40
C GLN A 187 -8.16 -4.08 -6.79
N GLU A 188 -7.66 -3.15 -5.98
CA GLU A 188 -7.77 -1.73 -6.28
C GLU A 188 -6.98 -1.31 -7.53
N PHE A 189 -5.89 -1.98 -7.88
CA PHE A 189 -5.18 -1.68 -9.11
C PHE A 189 -5.97 -2.10 -10.35
N HIS A 190 -6.73 -3.18 -10.29
CA HIS A 190 -7.65 -3.56 -11.38
C HIS A 190 -8.75 -2.52 -11.59
N TRP A 191 -9.31 -1.97 -10.50
CA TRP A 191 -10.21 -0.84 -10.59
C TRP A 191 -9.52 0.43 -11.12
N ALA A 192 -8.24 0.63 -10.79
CA ALA A 192 -7.48 1.79 -11.24
C ALA A 192 -7.17 1.71 -12.74
N GLU A 193 -6.98 0.52 -13.29
CA GLU A 193 -6.86 0.29 -14.73
C GLU A 193 -8.14 0.68 -15.46
N TRP A 194 -9.31 0.30 -14.94
CA TRP A 194 -10.58 0.72 -15.51
C TRP A 194 -10.74 2.24 -15.48
N LEU A 195 -10.45 2.90 -14.35
CA LEU A 195 -10.54 4.35 -14.24
C LEU A 195 -9.57 5.10 -15.15
N ARG A 196 -8.44 4.51 -15.55
CA ARG A 196 -7.51 5.11 -16.53
C ARG A 196 -8.12 5.22 -17.92
N THR A 197 -9.17 4.46 -18.22
CA THR A 197 -9.89 4.53 -19.48
C THR A 197 -11.03 5.56 -19.47
N GLU A 198 -11.38 6.09 -18.30
CA GLU A 198 -12.44 7.08 -18.11
C GLU A 198 -11.89 8.50 -18.35
N THR A 199 -12.64 9.33 -19.06
CA THR A 199 -12.17 10.68 -19.48
C THR A 199 -12.53 11.81 -18.51
N ASP A 200 -13.33 11.56 -17.47
CA ASP A 200 -13.89 12.59 -16.56
C ASP A 200 -13.36 12.46 -15.12
N ILE A 201 -12.09 12.06 -14.95
CA ILE A 201 -11.45 11.94 -13.64
C ILE A 201 -10.38 13.04 -13.48
N ASP A 202 -10.75 14.14 -12.81
CA ASP A 202 -9.80 15.19 -12.44
C ASP A 202 -9.19 14.92 -11.06
N LEU A 203 -7.95 14.44 -11.04
CA LEU A 203 -7.19 14.17 -9.82
C LEU A 203 -6.52 15.42 -9.23
N ARG A 204 -6.71 16.62 -9.81
CA ARG A 204 -6.15 17.83 -9.19
C ARG A 204 -6.97 18.29 -7.99
N ILE A 205 -8.24 17.90 -7.89
CA ILE A 205 -9.19 18.39 -6.87
C ILE A 205 -9.07 17.68 -5.51
N ARG A 206 -8.22 16.65 -5.39
CA ARG A 206 -8.02 15.81 -4.19
C ARG A 206 -7.20 16.47 -3.07
N HIS A 207 -7.14 17.80 -3.07
CA HIS A 207 -6.62 18.60 -1.96
C HIS A 207 -7.73 19.27 -1.14
N GLU A 208 -8.97 19.31 -1.65
CA GLU A 208 -10.12 19.83 -0.94
C GLU A 208 -11.03 18.68 -0.51
N HIS A 209 -11.51 18.72 0.74
CA HIS A 209 -12.29 17.64 1.32
C HIS A 209 -13.57 17.35 0.53
N ASP A 210 -14.38 18.38 0.27
CA ASP A 210 -15.68 18.21 -0.38
C ASP A 210 -15.52 17.86 -1.86
N ALA A 211 -14.57 18.48 -2.56
CA ALA A 211 -14.29 18.14 -3.96
C ALA A 211 -13.78 16.68 -4.12
N TYR A 212 -12.96 16.20 -3.18
CA TYR A 212 -12.52 14.80 -3.19
C TYR A 212 -13.68 13.84 -2.85
N LEU A 213 -14.58 14.21 -1.92
CA LEU A 213 -15.78 13.42 -1.67
C LEU A 213 -16.70 13.33 -2.89
N ASP A 214 -16.89 14.43 -3.62
CA ASP A 214 -17.69 14.45 -4.83
C ASP A 214 -17.07 13.55 -5.92
N LEU A 215 -15.73 13.53 -6.04
CA LEU A 215 -15.03 12.60 -6.91
C LEU A 215 -15.24 11.13 -6.49
N VAL A 216 -15.10 10.84 -5.19
CA VAL A 216 -15.37 9.49 -4.65
C VAL A 216 -16.81 9.08 -4.91
N GLU A 217 -17.78 9.97 -4.70
CA GLU A 217 -19.19 9.69 -4.97
C GLU A 217 -19.41 9.36 -6.46
N ARG A 218 -18.90 10.20 -7.37
CA ARG A 218 -19.03 9.98 -8.82
C ARG A 218 -18.48 8.62 -9.24
N VAL A 219 -17.25 8.32 -8.83
CA VAL A 219 -16.56 7.06 -9.14
C VAL A 219 -17.32 5.88 -8.57
N THR A 220 -17.73 5.94 -7.30
CA THR A 220 -18.42 4.83 -6.65
C THR A 220 -19.82 4.60 -7.19
N ARG A 221 -20.52 5.65 -7.63
CA ARG A 221 -21.79 5.53 -8.36
C ARG A 221 -21.61 4.87 -9.71
N ALA A 222 -20.56 5.24 -10.45
CA ALA A 222 -20.22 4.57 -11.70
C ALA A 222 -19.92 3.08 -11.47
N GLN A 223 -19.11 2.74 -10.46
CA GLN A 223 -18.85 1.35 -10.08
C GLN A 223 -20.13 0.57 -9.77
N ALA A 224 -21.03 1.13 -8.97
CA ALA A 224 -22.29 0.48 -8.60
C ALA A 224 -23.33 0.40 -9.73
N SER A 225 -23.10 1.12 -10.83
CA SER A 225 -23.95 1.10 -12.03
C SER A 225 -23.50 0.09 -13.08
N LEU A 226 -22.31 -0.50 -12.91
CA LEU A 226 -21.78 -1.51 -13.80
C LEU A 226 -22.64 -2.78 -13.74
N ARG A 227 -22.83 -3.42 -14.89
CA ARG A 227 -23.40 -4.77 -14.92
C ARG A 227 -22.43 -5.74 -14.23
N PRO A 228 -22.92 -6.77 -13.50
CA PRO A 228 -22.04 -7.74 -12.85
C PRO A 228 -21.03 -8.42 -13.80
N ASP A 229 -21.40 -8.62 -15.06
CA ASP A 229 -20.59 -9.24 -16.11
C ASP A 229 -19.70 -8.26 -16.91
N ALA A 230 -19.72 -6.96 -16.57
CA ALA A 230 -18.87 -5.98 -17.23
C ALA A 230 -17.39 -6.29 -16.96
N ARG A 231 -16.57 -6.38 -18.02
CA ARG A 231 -15.12 -6.59 -17.91
C ARG A 231 -14.44 -5.31 -17.45
N ILE A 232 -13.59 -5.42 -16.43
CA ILE A 232 -12.91 -4.28 -15.78
C ILE A 232 -11.42 -4.29 -16.07
N SER A 233 -10.76 -5.44 -15.89
CA SER A 233 -9.32 -5.60 -16.13
C SER A 233 -9.04 -7.04 -16.54
N GLY A 234 -8.49 -7.24 -17.74
CA GLY A 234 -8.32 -8.57 -18.30
C GLY A 234 -9.65 -9.33 -18.35
N ASP A 235 -9.69 -10.52 -17.76
CA ASP A 235 -10.90 -11.35 -17.65
C ASP A 235 -11.73 -11.07 -16.39
N LEU A 236 -11.25 -10.20 -15.49
CA LEU A 236 -11.96 -9.89 -14.24
C LEU A 236 -13.16 -8.99 -14.51
N THR A 237 -14.31 -9.43 -14.01
CA THR A 237 -15.58 -8.70 -14.11
C THR A 237 -15.81 -7.77 -12.92
N ALA A 238 -16.82 -6.91 -13.03
CA ALA A 238 -17.29 -6.08 -11.92
C ALA A 238 -17.69 -6.94 -10.71
N ALA A 239 -18.30 -8.10 -10.93
CA ALA A 239 -18.66 -9.05 -9.87
C ALA A 239 -17.41 -9.65 -9.19
N ASP A 240 -16.42 -10.08 -9.98
CA ASP A 240 -15.16 -10.63 -9.45
C ASP A 240 -14.41 -9.60 -8.60
N LEU A 241 -14.47 -8.34 -9.01
CA LEU A 241 -13.89 -7.20 -8.29
C LEU A 241 -14.83 -6.60 -7.25
N GLY A 242 -15.93 -7.28 -6.92
CA GLY A 242 -16.79 -6.96 -5.77
C GLY A 242 -17.60 -5.69 -5.91
N ALA A 243 -17.93 -5.23 -7.12
CA ALA A 243 -18.84 -4.10 -7.33
C ALA A 243 -20.14 -4.29 -6.52
N LEU A 244 -20.58 -3.24 -5.84
CA LEU A 244 -21.81 -3.29 -5.05
C LEU A 244 -23.03 -3.17 -5.97
N PRO A 245 -24.07 -4.01 -5.77
CA PRO A 245 -25.30 -3.94 -6.58
C PRO A 245 -26.13 -2.68 -6.30
N ARG A 246 -25.83 -1.98 -5.20
CA ARG A 246 -26.41 -0.69 -4.82
C ARG A 246 -25.29 0.18 -4.28
N TRP A 247 -25.27 1.44 -4.72
CA TRP A 247 -24.32 2.43 -4.20
C TRP A 247 -24.42 2.53 -2.68
N ASN A 248 -23.27 2.61 -2.01
CA ASN A 248 -23.14 2.68 -0.55
C ASN A 248 -23.85 1.53 0.19
N ASP A 249 -23.89 0.34 -0.43
CA ASP A 249 -24.60 -0.84 0.07
C ASP A 249 -26.10 -0.58 0.35
N GLY A 250 -26.68 0.38 -0.37
CA GLY A 250 -28.07 0.82 -0.20
C GLY A 250 -28.31 1.83 0.92
N ALA A 251 -27.28 2.25 1.66
CA ALA A 251 -27.41 3.28 2.69
C ALA A 251 -27.52 4.70 2.08
N ALA A 252 -28.19 5.59 2.80
CA ALA A 252 -28.30 7.01 2.42
C ALA A 252 -26.92 7.70 2.40
N LYS A 253 -26.79 8.83 1.69
CA LYS A 253 -25.51 9.55 1.52
C LYS A 253 -24.86 9.94 2.86
N GLY A 254 -25.65 10.38 3.84
CA GLY A 254 -25.15 10.71 5.18
C GLY A 254 -24.83 9.50 6.08
N GLU A 255 -25.04 8.28 5.59
CA GLU A 255 -24.93 7.03 6.35
C GLU A 255 -23.95 6.05 5.68
N GLY A 256 -23.82 4.86 6.26
CA GLY A 256 -23.03 3.79 5.67
C GLY A 256 -21.54 4.13 5.58
N ALA A 257 -20.89 3.61 4.55
CA ALA A 257 -19.46 3.84 4.33
C ALA A 257 -19.17 5.26 3.84
N PHE A 258 -20.03 5.83 3.00
CA PHE A 258 -19.87 7.20 2.51
C PHE A 258 -20.03 8.23 3.63
N GLY A 259 -21.06 8.13 4.47
CA GLY A 259 -21.25 9.03 5.61
C GLY A 259 -20.11 9.00 6.63
N ARG A 260 -19.50 7.82 6.85
CA ARG A 260 -18.29 7.70 7.68
C ARG A 260 -17.06 8.30 7.01
N LEU A 261 -16.94 8.18 5.69
CA LEU A 261 -15.85 8.80 4.93
C LEU A 261 -15.94 10.33 4.95
N SER A 262 -17.16 10.86 4.88
CA SER A 262 -17.43 12.30 4.75
C SER A 262 -17.33 13.10 6.04
N ALA A 263 -17.09 12.45 7.18
CA ALA A 263 -16.93 13.17 8.44
C ALA A 263 -15.67 14.06 8.40
N PRO A 264 -15.79 15.39 8.62
CA PRO A 264 -14.65 16.32 8.54
C PRO A 264 -13.68 16.11 9.70
N TYR A 265 -12.52 16.77 9.66
CA TYR A 265 -11.46 16.54 10.64
C TYR A 265 -11.83 17.01 12.05
N GLU A 266 -12.74 17.98 12.18
CA GLU A 266 -13.28 18.52 13.42
C GLU A 266 -14.25 17.55 14.11
N SER A 267 -14.75 16.55 13.39
CA SER A 267 -15.65 15.53 13.95
C SER A 267 -14.98 14.78 15.11
N PRO A 268 -15.74 14.34 16.13
CA PRO A 268 -15.24 13.41 17.15
C PRO A 268 -14.76 12.06 16.56
N ARG A 269 -15.23 11.72 15.35
CA ARG A 269 -14.79 10.55 14.58
C ARG A 269 -14.55 10.97 13.14
N PRO A 270 -13.39 11.58 12.83
CA PRO A 270 -13.08 11.99 11.48
C PRO A 270 -13.06 10.83 10.49
N GLY A 271 -13.47 11.12 9.27
CA GLY A 271 -13.37 10.19 8.17
C GLY A 271 -11.91 9.91 7.80
N ARG A 272 -11.68 8.74 7.20
CA ARG A 272 -10.34 8.37 6.73
C ARG A 272 -9.77 9.35 5.69
N LEU A 273 -10.62 10.04 4.93
CA LEU A 273 -10.21 11.10 4.00
C LEU A 273 -9.75 12.36 4.74
N ALA A 274 -10.52 12.82 5.73
CA ALA A 274 -10.14 13.96 6.57
C ALA A 274 -8.78 13.76 7.24
N TYR A 275 -8.47 12.55 7.74
CA TYR A 275 -7.13 12.23 8.25
C TYR A 275 -6.02 12.36 7.21
N ALA A 276 -6.27 11.97 5.96
CA ALA A 276 -5.27 12.07 4.91
C ALA A 276 -4.94 13.53 4.59
N LEU A 277 -5.98 14.36 4.44
CA LEU A 277 -5.83 15.78 4.13
C LEU A 277 -5.16 16.54 5.27
N GLU A 278 -5.57 16.32 6.51
CA GLU A 278 -4.93 16.95 7.67
C GLU A 278 -3.46 16.55 7.77
N PHE A 279 -3.14 15.25 7.66
CA PHE A 279 -1.77 14.78 7.74
C PHE A 279 -0.90 15.43 6.65
N ARG A 280 -1.41 15.50 5.41
CA ARG A 280 -0.72 16.18 4.32
C ARG A 280 -0.49 17.66 4.61
N GLN A 281 -1.50 18.35 5.12
CA GLN A 281 -1.39 19.77 5.46
C GLN A 281 -0.34 20.02 6.55
N LEU A 282 -0.36 19.25 7.64
CA LEU A 282 0.60 19.39 8.75
C LEU A 282 2.04 19.09 8.36
N HIS A 283 2.24 18.22 7.36
CA HIS A 283 3.56 17.77 6.91
C HIS A 283 4.01 18.40 5.58
N GLY A 284 3.25 19.35 5.02
CA GLY A 284 3.61 20.01 3.75
C GLY A 284 3.63 19.08 2.54
N ILE A 285 2.84 17.99 2.55
CA ILE A 285 2.79 17.00 1.48
C ILE A 285 1.79 17.47 0.42
N HIS A 286 2.30 18.08 -0.64
CA HIS A 286 1.49 18.53 -1.78
C HIS A 286 1.25 17.40 -2.79
N PRO A 287 0.08 17.36 -3.46
CA PRO A 287 -0.28 16.30 -4.42
C PRO A 287 0.48 16.43 -5.77
N ALA A 288 1.73 16.91 -5.74
CA ALA A 288 2.56 17.12 -6.92
C ALA A 288 4.02 16.69 -6.71
N HIS A 289 4.32 15.89 -5.68
CA HIS A 289 5.61 15.21 -5.62
C HIS A 289 5.64 14.09 -6.65
N ARG A 290 5.97 14.45 -7.91
CA ARG A 290 6.51 13.49 -8.86
C ARG A 290 7.73 12.86 -8.18
N GLY A 291 7.71 11.54 -8.03
CA GLY A 291 8.90 10.78 -7.66
C GLY A 291 10.06 11.08 -8.63
N PRO A 292 11.29 10.64 -8.33
CA PRO A 292 12.45 10.98 -9.15
C PRO A 292 12.16 10.62 -10.62
N GLU A 293 12.28 11.60 -11.51
CA GLU A 293 12.32 11.34 -12.95
C GLU A 293 13.50 10.39 -13.18
N HIS A 294 13.20 9.11 -13.44
CA HIS A 294 14.19 8.21 -13.98
C HIS A 294 14.55 8.75 -15.36
N ALA A 295 15.60 9.57 -15.39
CA ALA A 295 16.27 9.99 -16.60
C ALA A 295 16.71 8.71 -17.33
N HIS A 296 15.94 8.31 -18.33
CA HIS A 296 16.39 7.39 -19.36
C HIS A 296 17.68 7.99 -19.95
N ARG A 297 18.82 7.44 -19.54
CA ARG A 297 20.06 7.61 -20.30
C ARG A 297 19.93 6.69 -21.51
N SER A 298 19.82 7.33 -22.67
CA SER A 298 20.02 6.75 -23.99
C SER A 298 21.34 6.01 -24.12
#